data_AF-A0AAW1LAU2-F1
#
_entry.id   AF-A0AAW1LAU2-F1
#
_cell.length_a   1.000
_cell.length_b   1.000
_cell.length_c   1.000
_cell.angle_alpha   90.00
_cell.angle_beta   90.00
_cell.angle_gamma   90.00
#
_symmetry.space_group_name_H-M   'P 1'
#
loop_
_entity.id
_entity.type
_entity.pdbx_description
1 polymer ?
#
loop_
_entity_poly.entity_id
_entity_poly.type
_entity_poly.pdbx_seq_one_letter_code
_entity_poly.pdbx_strand_id
1 'polypeptide(L)'
;MELALGAVVDSRISFGQALGAYGVPQTTFYSKYRANHSDKLAVFSSTVCVIVFASIRLILITYKLLWQRQTASDKENEVDLFLKVLNTENKVMQYMISSILAYEKEDFYYNDVLNQCNVNNIATPFASECYYCRPSLLVLEDLSLRGFRNRPRKDLLDVKHCKIALGCLAKFHAANVALEKIKSDSDTETKNAATEWFECTLRGLMTLIDLLPKADVSAEEYTAKLVEVLQSPQDPDSMAKYKSTVLHGDLWSNNFMFQYKNNVPVSSILIDYQTIKYGPIALDVTQMILTNVRLNVRAVHYEELLSFYYHQFVDACEENGIQALDFISYKDFLQCCEEVKIISKIASVADHSTTLLIGDDIREILMSDETLRKFLLEDRSESMLQSFKENEMYCEIMTEDLTELRNLLFSA
;
A
#
# COMPACT_ATOMS: atom_id res chain seq x y z
N MET A 1 0.28 8.10 10.81
CA MET A 1 0.30 8.66 12.16
C MET A 1 0.00 7.56 13.16
N GLU A 2 0.90 7.31 14.10
CA GLU A 2 0.74 6.30 15.16
C GLU A 2 0.51 7.03 16.48
N LEU A 3 -0.61 6.75 17.14
CA LEU A 3 -0.77 7.04 18.56
C LEU A 3 -0.45 5.73 19.28
N ALA A 4 0.77 5.64 19.82
CA ALA A 4 1.12 4.57 20.73
C ALA A 4 0.38 4.82 22.04
N LEU A 5 -0.71 4.07 22.28
CA LEU A 5 -1.20 3.92 23.64
C LEU A 5 -0.15 3.09 24.39
N GLY A 6 0.28 3.59 25.55
CA GLY A 6 1.34 2.98 26.34
C GLY A 6 1.13 1.49 26.58
N ALA A 7 2.24 0.79 26.83
CA ALA A 7 2.25 -0.64 27.06
C ALA A 7 1.37 -1.07 28.25
N VAL A 8 0.87 -2.30 28.12
CA VAL A 8 0.29 -3.18 29.13
C VAL A 8 -1.23 -3.06 29.33
N VAL A 9 -1.95 -3.96 28.68
CA VAL A 9 -3.05 -4.68 29.34
C VAL A 9 -2.57 -6.12 29.49
N ASP A 10 -2.01 -6.48 30.65
CA ASP A 10 -1.81 -7.88 31.06
C ASP A 10 -3.18 -8.47 31.40
N SER A 11 -4.04 -8.60 30.39
CA SER A 11 -5.25 -9.39 30.47
C SER A 11 -4.96 -10.72 29.79
N ARG A 12 -4.57 -11.72 30.59
CA ARG A 12 -4.53 -13.10 30.14
C ARG A 12 -5.95 -13.55 29.79
N ILE A 13 -6.33 -13.36 28.54
CA ILE A 13 -7.57 -13.88 27.98
C ILE A 13 -7.23 -15.12 27.16
N SER A 14 -8.17 -16.07 27.07
CA SER A 14 -7.94 -17.19 26.17
C SER A 14 -7.86 -16.66 24.73
N PHE A 15 -7.01 -17.25 23.88
CA PHE A 15 -6.92 -16.90 22.46
C PHE A 15 -8.29 -16.95 21.77
N GLY A 16 -9.12 -17.91 22.20
CA GLY A 16 -10.51 -18.02 21.81
C GLY A 16 -11.41 -16.86 22.21
N GLN A 17 -11.19 -16.25 23.38
CA GLN A 17 -11.89 -15.04 23.82
C GLN A 17 -11.37 -13.79 23.10
N ALA A 18 -10.05 -13.69 22.86
CA ALA A 18 -9.46 -12.60 22.10
C ALA A 18 -10.02 -12.55 20.67
N LEU A 19 -10.01 -13.70 19.99
CA LEU A 19 -10.59 -13.88 18.66
C LEU A 19 -12.12 -13.81 18.66
N GLY A 20 -12.76 -14.39 19.67
CA GLY A 20 -14.22 -14.41 19.83
C GLY A 20 -14.83 -13.03 20.08
N ALA A 21 -14.12 -12.13 20.79
CA ALA A 21 -14.52 -10.73 20.95
C ALA A 21 -14.65 -10.01 19.60
N TYR A 22 -13.88 -10.45 18.60
CA TYR A 22 -13.95 -9.96 17.22
C TYR A 22 -14.59 -10.97 16.26
N GLY A 23 -15.39 -11.92 16.78
CA GLY A 23 -16.21 -12.83 15.96
C GLY A 23 -15.44 -13.82 15.08
N VAL A 24 -14.17 -14.12 15.37
CA VAL A 24 -13.37 -15.10 14.61
C VAL A 24 -13.66 -16.52 15.10
N PRO A 25 -14.16 -17.43 14.24
CA PRO A 25 -14.33 -18.82 14.61
C PRO A 25 -12.98 -19.49 14.83
N GLN A 26 -12.76 -20.05 16.02
CA GLN A 26 -11.51 -20.73 16.38
C GLN A 26 -11.15 -21.85 15.37
N THR A 27 -12.16 -22.58 14.88
CA THR A 27 -12.00 -23.68 13.93
C THR A 27 -11.39 -23.25 12.60
N THR A 28 -11.76 -22.07 12.08
CA THR A 28 -11.27 -21.53 10.80
C THR A 28 -9.81 -21.09 10.90
N PHE A 29 -9.43 -20.45 12.01
CA PHE A 29 -8.03 -20.08 12.25
C PHE A 29 -7.14 -21.34 12.33
N TYR A 30 -7.54 -22.33 13.13
CA TYR A 30 -6.75 -23.56 13.30
C TYR A 30 -6.62 -24.37 12.01
N SER A 31 -7.63 -24.37 11.12
CA SER A 31 -7.55 -25.10 9.85
C SER A 31 -6.54 -24.48 8.88
N LYS A 32 -6.58 -23.15 8.68
CA LYS A 32 -5.61 -22.44 7.84
C LYS A 32 -4.19 -22.55 8.37
N TYR A 33 -3.99 -22.35 9.67
CA TYR A 33 -2.67 -22.49 10.29
C TYR A 33 -2.08 -23.90 10.05
N ARG A 34 -2.88 -24.97 10.25
CA ARG A 34 -2.46 -26.35 10.01
C ARG A 34 -2.18 -26.67 8.54
N ALA A 35 -2.85 -26.02 7.60
CA ALA A 35 -2.60 -26.22 6.18
C ALA A 35 -1.20 -25.74 5.78
N ASN A 36 -0.72 -24.64 6.41
CA ASN A 36 0.56 -24.03 6.09
C ASN A 36 1.74 -24.58 6.89
N HIS A 37 1.49 -25.31 8.00
CA HIS A 37 2.53 -25.84 8.88
C HIS A 37 2.45 -27.37 8.95
N SER A 38 3.49 -28.04 8.45
CA SER A 38 3.60 -29.52 8.35
C SER A 38 3.60 -30.27 9.69
N ASP A 39 3.65 -29.56 10.81
CA ASP A 39 3.58 -30.14 12.14
C ASP A 39 2.15 -30.62 12.45
N LYS A 40 1.89 -31.86 12.05
CA LYS A 40 0.71 -32.66 12.44
C LYS A 40 0.63 -32.80 13.96
N LEU A 41 0.08 -31.83 14.69
CA LEU A 41 -0.12 -31.98 16.13
C LEU A 41 -1.49 -31.47 16.57
N ALA A 42 -2.22 -32.38 17.22
CA ALA A 42 -3.43 -32.12 17.97
C ALA A 42 -3.17 -31.00 18.97
N VAL A 43 -3.88 -29.88 18.82
CA VAL A 43 -3.88 -28.76 19.75
C VAL A 43 -4.61 -29.23 21.00
N PHE A 44 -3.88 -29.58 22.06
CA PHE A 44 -4.47 -29.88 23.37
C PHE A 44 -4.65 -28.57 24.15
N SER A 45 -5.74 -28.53 24.90
CA SER A 45 -6.36 -27.36 25.50
C SER A 45 -5.52 -26.65 26.56
N SER A 46 -5.02 -25.46 26.24
CA SER A 46 -5.15 -24.24 27.06
C SER A 46 -4.40 -23.11 26.35
N THR A 47 -5.18 -22.21 25.75
CA THR A 47 -4.68 -21.26 24.75
C THR A 47 -4.63 -19.88 25.37
N VAL A 48 -3.49 -19.43 25.88
CA VAL A 48 -3.35 -18.06 26.40
C VAL A 48 -2.92 -17.16 25.24
N CYS A 49 -3.60 -16.02 25.08
CA CYS A 49 -3.19 -14.96 24.19
C CYS A 49 -2.87 -13.73 25.02
N VAL A 50 -1.69 -13.15 24.81
CA VAL A 50 -1.30 -11.91 25.47
C VAL A 50 -1.22 -10.81 24.42
N ILE A 51 -1.95 -9.71 24.66
CA ILE A 51 -1.77 -8.49 23.86
C ILE A 51 -0.48 -7.84 24.31
N VAL A 52 0.55 -7.94 23.47
CA VAL A 52 1.88 -7.41 23.78
C VAL A 52 1.97 -5.93 23.44
N PHE A 53 1.20 -5.50 22.43
CA PHE A 53 1.19 -4.13 21.94
C PHE A 53 -0.13 -3.83 21.22
N ALA A 54 -0.65 -2.62 21.41
CA ALA A 54 -1.77 -2.08 20.65
C ALA A 54 -1.36 -0.71 20.07
N SER A 55 -1.52 -0.54 18.76
CA SER A 55 -1.37 0.76 18.09
C SER A 55 -2.68 1.13 17.43
N ILE A 56 -3.20 2.30 17.80
CA ILE A 56 -4.30 2.94 17.08
C ILE A 56 -3.66 3.78 15.98
N ARG A 57 -3.77 3.29 14.75
CA ARG A 57 -3.70 4.14 13.57
C ARG A 57 -5.13 4.62 13.31
N LEU A 58 -5.29 5.78 12.69
CA LEU A 58 -6.57 6.42 12.32
C LEU A 58 -7.73 5.48 11.94
N ILE A 59 -7.37 4.41 11.24
CA ILE A 59 -8.24 3.52 10.49
C ILE A 59 -8.29 2.14 11.16
N LEU A 60 -7.24 1.80 11.90
CA LEU A 60 -6.93 0.42 12.24
C LEU A 60 -6.38 0.34 13.65
N ILE A 61 -6.95 -0.58 14.41
CA ILE A 61 -6.34 -1.04 15.65
C ILE A 61 -5.50 -2.25 15.29
N THR A 62 -4.22 -2.15 15.56
CA THR A 62 -3.27 -3.23 15.31
C THR A 62 -2.81 -3.82 16.62
N TYR A 63 -2.82 -5.15 16.71
CA TYR A 63 -2.38 -5.88 17.89
C TYR A 63 -1.24 -6.82 17.55
N LYS A 64 -0.27 -6.90 18.45
CA LYS A 64 0.68 -8.02 18.50
C LYS A 64 0.19 -9.02 19.52
N LEU A 65 -0.06 -10.24 19.08
CA LEU A 65 -0.58 -11.32 19.90
C LEU A 65 0.48 -12.39 20.04
N LEU A 66 0.85 -12.71 21.27
CA LEU A 66 1.66 -13.90 21.56
C LEU A 66 0.72 -15.08 21.77
N TRP A 67 0.77 -16.07 20.87
CA TRP A 67 0.02 -17.30 21.00
C TRP A 67 0.92 -18.45 21.49
N GLN A 68 0.73 -18.87 22.75
CA GLN A 68 1.42 -20.02 23.34
C GLN A 68 0.63 -21.31 23.12
N ARG A 69 1.30 -22.33 22.54
CA ARG A 69 0.74 -23.69 22.37
C ARG A 69 1.61 -24.75 23.05
N GLN A 70 0.98 -25.73 23.70
CA GLN A 70 1.63 -26.97 24.12
C GLN A 70 1.52 -28.02 23.01
N THR A 71 2.65 -28.60 22.60
CA THR A 71 2.69 -29.79 21.75
C THR A 71 2.76 -31.07 22.59
N ALA A 72 2.46 -32.23 21.99
CA ALA A 72 2.59 -33.54 22.65
C ALA A 72 4.02 -33.90 23.11
N SER A 73 5.00 -33.03 22.80
CA SER A 73 6.40 -33.12 23.21
C SER A 73 6.76 -32.14 24.34
N ASP A 74 5.77 -31.54 25.03
CA ASP A 74 5.92 -30.54 26.10
C ASP A 74 6.77 -29.32 25.72
N LYS A 75 6.90 -29.01 24.42
CA LYS A 75 7.52 -27.77 23.97
C LYS A 75 6.45 -26.69 23.84
N GLU A 76 6.54 -25.67 24.67
CA GLU A 76 5.86 -24.41 24.44
C GLU A 76 6.40 -23.84 23.12
N ASN A 77 5.51 -23.66 22.15
CA ASN A 77 5.82 -22.91 20.94
C ASN A 77 5.04 -21.61 21.00
N GLU A 78 5.76 -20.52 20.77
CA GLU A 78 5.21 -19.17 20.68
C GLU A 78 5.03 -18.81 19.20
N VAL A 79 3.86 -18.26 18.88
CA VAL A 79 3.54 -17.72 17.56
C VAL A 79 3.14 -16.27 17.75
N ASP A 80 3.91 -15.33 17.20
CA ASP A 80 3.51 -13.93 17.18
C ASP A 80 2.65 -13.64 15.95
N LEU A 81 1.45 -13.13 16.22
CA LEU A 81 0.46 -12.78 15.22
C LEU A 81 0.28 -11.27 15.18
N PHE A 82 0.02 -10.77 13.98
CA PHE A 82 -0.37 -9.40 13.75
C PHE A 82 -1.86 -9.33 13.44
N LEU A 83 -2.64 -8.70 14.33
CA LEU A 83 -4.06 -8.48 14.12
C LEU A 83 -4.27 -7.07 13.56
N LYS A 84 -5.01 -6.92 12.46
CA LYS A 84 -5.42 -5.64 11.86
C LYS A 84 -6.95 -5.56 11.89
N VAL A 85 -7.50 -4.65 12.69
CA VAL A 85 -8.94 -4.49 12.92
C VAL A 85 -9.40 -3.11 12.50
N LEU A 86 -10.52 -2.98 11.79
CA LEU A 86 -11.15 -1.68 11.53
C LEU A 86 -11.50 -0.97 12.84
N ASN A 87 -11.12 0.30 12.94
CA ASN A 87 -11.66 1.17 13.97
C ASN A 87 -13.07 1.66 13.58
N THR A 88 -14.11 1.01 14.10
CA THR A 88 -15.52 1.33 13.81
C THR A 88 -16.03 2.59 14.52
N GLU A 89 -15.24 3.20 15.40
CA GLU A 89 -15.65 4.41 16.12
C GLU A 89 -15.63 5.65 15.22
N ASN A 90 -14.84 5.63 14.14
CA ASN A 90 -14.69 6.76 13.24
C ASN A 90 -15.57 6.61 11.99
N LYS A 91 -16.71 7.32 11.97
CA LYS A 91 -17.71 7.18 10.90
C LYS A 91 -17.23 7.72 9.55
N VAL A 92 -16.40 8.75 9.55
CA VAL A 92 -15.84 9.37 8.33
C VAL A 92 -14.89 8.40 7.65
N MET A 93 -13.99 7.77 8.41
CA MET A 93 -13.09 6.75 7.87
C MET A 93 -13.85 5.51 7.41
N GLN A 94 -14.85 5.07 8.17
CA GLN A 94 -15.69 3.95 7.77
C GLN A 94 -16.35 4.23 6.41
N TYR A 95 -16.91 5.43 6.22
CA TYR A 95 -17.48 5.86 4.94
C TYR A 95 -16.45 5.79 3.81
N MET A 96 -15.29 6.44 3.99
CA MET A 96 -14.19 6.46 3.02
C MET A 96 -13.72 5.06 2.58
N ILE A 97 -13.56 4.15 3.52
CA ILE A 97 -13.05 2.79 3.24
C ILE A 97 -14.12 1.95 2.53
N SER A 98 -15.37 2.07 2.99
CA SER A 98 -16.51 1.37 2.38
C SER A 98 -16.74 1.87 0.96
N SER A 99 -16.55 3.17 0.72
CA SER A 99 -16.70 3.81 -0.58
C SER A 99 -15.53 3.58 -1.53
N ILE A 100 -14.54 2.76 -1.18
CA ILE A 100 -13.55 2.21 -2.12
C ILE A 100 -13.53 0.67 -2.09
N LEU A 101 -14.43 0.05 -1.33
CA LEU A 101 -14.49 -1.39 -1.06
C LEU A 101 -13.16 -1.94 -0.53
N ALA A 102 -12.44 -1.16 0.30
CA ALA A 102 -11.06 -1.50 0.62
C ALA A 102 -10.95 -2.81 1.44
N TYR A 103 -11.92 -3.09 2.31
CA TYR A 103 -11.94 -4.34 3.07
C TYR A 103 -12.32 -5.53 2.22
N GLU A 104 -13.29 -5.37 1.34
CA GLU A 104 -13.74 -6.41 0.42
C GLU A 104 -12.62 -6.75 -0.57
N LYS A 105 -11.86 -5.75 -1.03
CA LYS A 105 -10.67 -5.94 -1.87
C LYS A 105 -9.56 -6.69 -1.14
N GLU A 106 -9.23 -6.27 0.08
CA GLU A 106 -8.18 -6.93 0.88
C GLU A 106 -8.60 -8.37 1.23
N ASP A 107 -9.87 -8.59 1.57
CA ASP A 107 -10.48 -9.91 1.80
C ASP A 107 -10.39 -10.81 0.57
N PHE A 108 -10.87 -10.32 -0.58
CA PHE A 108 -10.78 -11.00 -1.86
C PHE A 108 -9.33 -11.37 -2.21
N TYR A 109 -8.39 -10.46 -1.99
CA TYR A 109 -6.99 -10.74 -2.32
C TYR A 109 -6.41 -11.87 -1.46
N TYR A 110 -6.60 -11.82 -0.15
CA TYR A 110 -6.07 -12.84 0.77
C TYR A 110 -6.79 -14.18 0.67
N ASN A 111 -8.12 -14.18 0.54
CA ASN A 111 -8.93 -15.41 0.56
C ASN A 111 -9.05 -16.07 -0.82
N ASP A 112 -9.13 -15.29 -1.89
CA ASP A 112 -9.33 -15.81 -3.24
C ASP A 112 -8.05 -15.80 -4.05
N VAL A 113 -7.42 -14.63 -4.25
CA VAL A 113 -6.28 -14.50 -5.16
C VAL A 113 -5.06 -15.28 -4.67
N LEU A 114 -4.58 -15.02 -3.46
CA LEU A 114 -3.40 -15.70 -2.90
C LEU A 114 -3.64 -17.20 -2.68
N ASN A 115 -4.85 -17.59 -2.29
CA ASN A 115 -5.20 -19.01 -2.17
C ASN A 115 -5.16 -19.72 -3.52
N GLN A 116 -5.63 -19.05 -4.58
CA GLN A 116 -5.59 -19.59 -5.94
C GLN A 116 -4.16 -19.67 -6.48
N CYS A 117 -3.28 -18.72 -6.13
CA CYS A 117 -1.86 -18.88 -6.38
C CYS A 117 -1.32 -20.16 -5.72
N ASN A 118 -1.62 -20.37 -4.44
CA ASN A 118 -1.18 -21.56 -3.70
C ASN A 118 -1.70 -22.87 -4.32
N VAL A 119 -2.99 -22.95 -4.67
CA VAL A 119 -3.59 -24.14 -5.32
C VAL A 119 -2.92 -24.45 -6.67
N ASN A 120 -2.48 -23.42 -7.39
CA ASN A 120 -1.81 -23.55 -8.68
C ASN A 120 -0.27 -23.60 -8.59
N ASN A 121 0.30 -23.72 -7.37
CA ASN A 121 1.74 -23.74 -7.12
C ASN A 121 2.50 -22.49 -7.63
N ILE A 122 1.82 -21.34 -7.65
CA ILE A 122 2.43 -20.03 -7.93
C ILE A 122 3.01 -19.48 -6.63
N ALA A 123 4.30 -19.18 -6.62
CA ALA A 123 4.98 -18.66 -5.44
C ALA A 123 4.57 -17.21 -5.14
N THR A 124 4.29 -16.90 -3.87
CA THR A 124 3.88 -15.56 -3.40
C THR A 124 4.85 -14.97 -2.36
N PRO A 125 6.17 -14.90 -2.65
CA PRO A 125 7.19 -14.46 -1.68
C PRO A 125 7.09 -12.97 -1.30
N PHE A 126 6.22 -12.22 -1.99
CA PHE A 126 5.96 -10.80 -1.79
C PHE A 126 4.90 -10.54 -0.73
N ALA A 127 4.14 -11.55 -0.28
CA ALA A 127 3.04 -11.38 0.67
C ALA A 127 3.35 -12.01 2.02
N SER A 128 2.75 -11.48 3.09
CA SER A 128 2.74 -12.11 4.40
C SER A 128 1.75 -13.27 4.46
N GLU A 129 2.03 -14.27 5.29
CA GLU A 129 1.05 -15.30 5.63
C GLU A 129 -0.20 -14.69 6.28
N CYS A 130 -1.36 -15.12 5.81
CA CYS A 130 -2.66 -14.75 6.36
C CYS A 130 -3.36 -15.97 6.96
N TYR A 131 -3.54 -15.96 8.28
CA TYR A 131 -4.20 -17.03 9.02
C TYR A 131 -5.72 -16.88 9.06
N TYR A 132 -6.23 -15.66 8.98
CA TYR A 132 -7.66 -15.39 8.93
C TYR A 132 -7.92 -14.02 8.31
N CYS A 133 -8.91 -13.93 7.42
CA CYS A 133 -9.32 -12.67 6.81
C CYS A 133 -10.83 -12.69 6.62
N ARG A 134 -11.47 -11.58 6.97
CA ARG A 134 -12.85 -11.21 6.63
C ARG A 134 -12.92 -9.69 6.51
N PRO A 135 -13.96 -9.11 5.90
CA PRO A 135 -14.12 -7.65 5.88
C PRO A 135 -14.03 -7.10 7.32
N SER A 136 -13.19 -6.09 7.54
CA SER A 136 -12.84 -5.44 8.82
C SER A 136 -11.84 -6.13 9.76
N LEU A 137 -11.36 -7.35 9.46
CA LEU A 137 -10.45 -8.09 10.35
C LEU A 137 -9.47 -9.02 9.64
N LEU A 138 -8.18 -8.86 9.93
CA LEU A 138 -7.11 -9.71 9.44
C LEU A 138 -6.24 -10.23 10.59
N VAL A 139 -5.87 -11.50 10.52
CA VAL A 139 -4.85 -12.16 11.36
C VAL A 139 -3.71 -12.61 10.45
N LEU A 140 -2.56 -11.97 10.57
CA LEU A 140 -1.37 -12.17 9.74
C LEU A 140 -0.20 -12.68 10.58
N GLU A 141 0.86 -13.15 9.93
CA GLU A 141 2.18 -13.32 10.58
C GLU A 141 2.75 -11.96 11.04
N ASP A 142 3.43 -11.93 12.20
CA ASP A 142 4.22 -10.76 12.58
C ASP A 142 5.58 -10.77 11.84
N LEU A 143 5.64 -10.05 10.73
CA LEU A 143 6.85 -9.90 9.91
C LEU A 143 8.07 -9.35 10.68
N SER A 144 7.87 -8.64 11.79
CA SER A 144 8.99 -8.11 12.58
C SER A 144 9.85 -9.19 13.23
N LEU A 145 9.29 -10.38 13.49
CA LEU A 145 10.04 -11.55 13.95
C LEU A 145 11.06 -12.03 12.92
N ARG A 146 10.72 -11.91 11.64
CA ARG A 146 11.62 -12.24 10.52
C ARG A 146 12.59 -11.10 10.22
N GLY A 147 12.62 -10.06 11.06
CA GLY A 147 13.51 -8.91 10.93
C GLY A 147 13.08 -7.91 9.87
N PHE A 148 11.84 -8.00 9.37
CA PHE A 148 11.29 -6.99 8.47
C PHE A 148 10.85 -5.76 9.25
N ARG A 149 11.11 -4.59 8.70
CA ARG A 149 10.69 -3.31 9.28
C ARG A 149 10.46 -2.28 8.19
N ASN A 150 9.55 -1.35 8.43
CA ASN A 150 9.42 -0.18 7.58
C ASN A 150 10.67 0.70 7.67
N ARG A 151 10.96 1.43 6.58
CA ARG A 151 11.97 2.49 6.59
C ARG A 151 11.36 3.76 7.22
N PRO A 152 12.13 4.58 7.95
CA PRO A 152 11.62 5.86 8.42
C PRO A 152 11.13 6.73 7.25
N ARG A 153 9.91 7.27 7.38
CA ARG A 153 9.21 8.03 6.31
C ARG A 153 10.04 9.14 5.70
N LYS A 154 10.79 9.85 6.55
CA LYS A 154 11.57 11.04 6.17
C LYS A 154 12.72 10.77 5.21
N ASP A 155 13.18 9.52 5.12
CA ASP A 155 14.40 9.22 4.39
C ASP A 155 14.13 8.86 2.91
N LEU A 156 12.84 8.84 2.48
CA LEU A 156 12.36 8.26 1.22
C LEU A 156 13.10 6.95 0.87
N LEU A 157 13.15 6.49 -0.38
CA LEU A 157 13.94 5.32 -0.79
C LEU A 157 15.19 5.75 -1.55
N ASP A 158 16.34 5.19 -1.16
CA ASP A 158 17.55 5.22 -1.99
C ASP A 158 17.49 4.14 -3.08
N VAL A 159 18.42 4.20 -4.04
CA VAL A 159 18.48 3.28 -5.19
C VAL A 159 18.50 1.81 -4.77
N LYS A 160 19.17 1.44 -3.67
CA LYS A 160 19.23 0.05 -3.22
C LYS A 160 17.87 -0.43 -2.73
N HIS A 161 17.17 0.39 -1.95
CA HIS A 161 15.81 0.07 -1.51
C HIS A 161 14.84 0.03 -2.67
N CYS A 162 14.96 0.95 -3.63
CA CYS A 162 14.14 0.96 -4.84
C CYS A 162 14.26 -0.36 -5.60
N LYS A 163 15.49 -0.84 -5.83
CA LYS A 163 15.71 -2.13 -6.50
C LYS A 163 15.08 -3.30 -5.73
N ILE A 164 15.25 -3.36 -4.41
CA ILE A 164 14.65 -4.43 -3.60
C ILE A 164 13.11 -4.38 -3.66
N ALA A 165 12.52 -3.19 -3.56
CA ALA A 165 11.08 -2.99 -3.63
C ALA A 165 10.51 -3.28 -5.03
N LEU A 166 11.18 -2.83 -6.10
CA LEU A 166 10.80 -3.14 -7.49
C LEU A 166 10.91 -4.63 -7.80
N GLY A 167 11.91 -5.32 -7.27
CA GLY A 167 12.02 -6.78 -7.39
C GLY A 167 10.88 -7.52 -6.67
N CYS A 168 10.42 -7.00 -5.53
CA CYS A 168 9.23 -7.52 -4.82
C CYS A 168 7.95 -7.28 -5.65
N LEU A 169 7.78 -6.06 -6.17
CA LEU A 169 6.64 -5.67 -7.01
C LEU A 169 6.58 -6.47 -8.33
N ALA A 170 7.73 -6.73 -8.95
CA ALA A 170 7.83 -7.57 -10.15
C ALA A 170 7.29 -8.99 -9.91
N LYS A 171 7.62 -9.59 -8.76
CA LYS A 171 7.10 -10.91 -8.35
C LYS A 171 5.61 -10.88 -8.09
N PHE A 172 5.11 -9.80 -7.49
CA PHE A 172 3.67 -9.57 -7.32
C PHE A 172 2.94 -9.55 -8.67
N HIS A 173 3.40 -8.74 -9.62
CA HIS A 173 2.76 -8.67 -10.94
C HIS A 173 2.86 -10.00 -11.71
N ALA A 174 4.03 -10.65 -11.73
CA ALA A 174 4.21 -11.91 -12.44
C ALA A 174 3.31 -13.03 -11.90
N ALA A 175 3.11 -13.12 -10.59
CA ALA A 175 2.21 -14.09 -9.97
C ALA A 175 0.73 -13.88 -10.34
N ASN A 176 0.27 -12.62 -10.43
CA ASN A 176 -1.11 -12.32 -10.85
C ASN A 176 -1.31 -12.61 -12.35
N VAL A 177 -0.35 -12.25 -13.20
CA VAL A 177 -0.37 -12.61 -14.64
C VAL A 177 -0.40 -14.14 -14.82
N ALA A 178 0.34 -14.88 -14.01
CA ALA A 178 0.32 -16.35 -13.99
C ALA A 178 -1.06 -16.89 -13.69
N LEU A 179 -1.67 -16.36 -12.64
CA LEU A 179 -2.97 -16.81 -12.19
C LEU A 179 -4.07 -16.51 -13.22
N GLU A 180 -4.03 -15.34 -13.85
CA GLU A 180 -4.98 -14.93 -14.90
C GLU A 180 -4.89 -15.83 -16.14
N LYS A 181 -3.66 -16.20 -16.55
CA LYS A 181 -3.43 -17.14 -17.67
C LYS A 181 -4.05 -18.52 -17.42
N ILE A 182 -4.16 -18.94 -16.15
CA ILE A 182 -4.81 -20.18 -15.75
C ILE A 182 -6.35 -20.05 -15.75
N LYS A 183 -6.88 -18.86 -15.41
CA LYS A 183 -8.30 -18.67 -15.08
C LYS A 183 -9.22 -18.26 -16.23
N SER A 184 -8.73 -17.55 -17.26
CA SER A 184 -9.48 -17.04 -18.43
C SER A 184 -11.02 -17.24 -18.45
N ASP A 185 -11.76 -16.51 -17.59
CA ASP A 185 -13.13 -16.01 -17.78
C ASP A 185 -13.69 -15.47 -16.46
N SER A 186 -13.62 -14.14 -16.27
CA SER A 186 -14.72 -13.30 -15.75
C SER A 186 -14.18 -11.92 -15.39
N ASP A 187 -14.59 -10.93 -16.18
CA ASP A 187 -14.55 -9.53 -15.81
C ASP A 187 -15.62 -9.23 -14.76
N THR A 188 -15.33 -8.30 -13.86
CA THR A 188 -16.30 -7.25 -13.49
C THR A 188 -15.59 -6.12 -12.75
N GLU A 189 -15.67 -4.94 -13.34
CA GLU A 189 -15.20 -3.68 -12.77
C GLU A 189 -16.34 -2.99 -12.00
N THR A 190 -16.03 -2.20 -10.96
CA THR A 190 -16.98 -1.30 -10.30
C THR A 190 -16.32 0.02 -9.90
N LYS A 191 -17.01 1.15 -10.17
CA LYS A 191 -16.58 2.53 -9.87
C LYS A 191 -17.02 3.00 -8.47
N ASN A 192 -16.23 3.89 -7.85
CA ASN A 192 -16.36 4.28 -6.43
C ASN A 192 -15.91 5.73 -6.13
N ALA A 193 -16.16 6.20 -4.90
CA ALA A 193 -15.99 7.58 -4.38
C ALA A 193 -14.54 8.13 -4.32
N ALA A 194 -13.60 7.50 -5.03
CA ALA A 194 -12.25 8.03 -5.25
C ALA A 194 -12.28 9.45 -5.83
N THR A 195 -13.33 9.81 -6.58
CA THR A 195 -13.52 11.14 -7.17
C THR A 195 -13.62 12.26 -6.12
N GLU A 196 -14.36 12.06 -5.02
CA GLU A 196 -14.58 13.12 -4.01
C GLU A 196 -13.31 13.40 -3.18
N TRP A 197 -12.60 12.33 -2.76
CA TRP A 197 -11.30 12.47 -2.08
C TRP A 197 -10.26 13.13 -3.00
N PHE A 198 -10.29 12.76 -4.28
CA PHE A 198 -9.41 13.34 -5.28
C PHE A 198 -9.70 14.83 -5.48
N GLU A 199 -10.96 15.24 -5.62
CA GLU A 199 -11.38 16.65 -5.73
C GLU A 199 -10.99 17.51 -4.51
N CYS A 200 -11.11 16.96 -3.30
CA CYS A 200 -10.62 17.63 -2.08
C CYS A 200 -9.09 17.82 -2.12
N THR A 201 -8.36 16.81 -2.58
CA THR A 201 -6.91 16.86 -2.72
C THR A 201 -6.49 17.90 -3.77
N LEU A 202 -7.19 17.97 -4.90
CA LEU A 202 -6.92 18.95 -5.96
C LEU A 202 -7.05 20.39 -5.46
N ARG A 203 -8.09 20.71 -4.70
CA ARG A 203 -8.26 22.05 -4.10
C ARG A 203 -7.09 22.41 -3.20
N GLY A 204 -6.63 21.47 -2.36
CA GLY A 204 -5.43 21.66 -1.54
C GLY A 204 -4.16 21.89 -2.36
N LEU A 205 -3.95 21.13 -3.44
CA LEU A 205 -2.80 21.30 -4.33
C LEU A 205 -2.80 22.66 -5.02
N MET A 206 -3.96 23.15 -5.47
CA MET A 206 -4.09 24.46 -6.11
C MET A 206 -3.61 25.59 -5.18
N THR A 207 -3.87 25.51 -3.87
CA THR A 207 -3.38 26.53 -2.92
C THR A 207 -1.87 26.51 -2.70
N LEU A 208 -1.22 25.35 -2.89
CA LEU A 208 0.24 25.25 -2.79
C LEU A 208 0.94 25.79 -4.04
N ILE A 209 0.28 25.80 -5.20
CA ILE A 209 0.84 26.35 -6.45
C ILE A 209 1.20 27.83 -6.27
N ASP A 210 0.37 28.60 -5.56
CA ASP A 210 0.60 30.02 -5.27
C ASP A 210 1.86 30.29 -4.42
N LEU A 211 2.34 29.26 -3.69
CA LEU A 211 3.52 29.35 -2.83
C LEU A 211 4.83 28.99 -3.53
N LEU A 212 4.78 28.48 -4.76
CA LEU A 212 5.97 28.08 -5.49
C LEU A 212 6.85 29.29 -5.83
N PRO A 213 8.18 29.11 -5.96
CA PRO A 213 9.04 30.14 -6.50
C PRO A 213 8.52 30.63 -7.85
N LYS A 214 8.55 31.94 -8.07
CA LYS A 214 8.13 32.56 -9.33
C LYS A 214 8.82 31.86 -10.51
N ALA A 215 8.03 31.47 -11.49
CA ALA A 215 8.47 30.87 -12.74
C ALA A 215 7.84 31.61 -13.92
N ASP A 216 8.17 31.17 -15.13
CA ASP A 216 7.64 31.76 -16.37
C ASP A 216 6.14 31.47 -16.59
N VAL A 217 5.58 30.49 -15.89
CA VAL A 217 4.15 30.12 -15.90
C VAL A 217 3.47 30.66 -14.66
N SER A 218 2.32 31.33 -14.82
CA SER A 218 1.57 31.86 -13.69
C SER A 218 0.88 30.75 -12.88
N ALA A 219 0.51 31.03 -11.63
CA ALA A 219 -0.22 30.08 -10.80
C ALA A 219 -1.61 29.74 -11.39
N GLU A 220 -2.26 30.74 -12.00
CA GLU A 220 -3.53 30.59 -12.70
C GLU A 220 -3.38 29.70 -13.95
N GLU A 221 -2.33 29.91 -14.76
CA GLU A 221 -2.04 29.10 -15.94
C GLU A 221 -1.75 27.64 -15.58
N TYR A 222 -0.95 27.42 -14.53
CA TYR A 222 -0.68 26.07 -14.02
C TYR A 222 -1.96 25.40 -13.55
N THR A 223 -2.73 26.07 -12.69
CA THR A 223 -4.00 25.56 -12.18
C THR A 223 -4.96 25.18 -13.31
N ALA A 224 -5.11 26.04 -14.32
CA ALA A 224 -5.97 25.77 -15.47
C ALA A 224 -5.54 24.52 -16.24
N LYS A 225 -4.23 24.34 -16.47
CA LYS A 225 -3.70 23.18 -17.19
C LYS A 225 -3.87 21.88 -16.40
N LEU A 226 -3.69 21.92 -15.08
CA LEU A 226 -3.93 20.77 -14.21
C LEU A 226 -5.41 20.35 -14.27
N VAL A 227 -6.34 21.30 -14.16
CA VAL A 227 -7.78 21.02 -14.27
C VAL A 227 -8.13 20.45 -15.65
N GLU A 228 -7.56 20.99 -16.73
CA GLU A 228 -7.74 20.50 -18.09
C GLU A 228 -7.36 19.01 -18.22
N VAL A 229 -6.18 18.61 -17.73
CA VAL A 229 -5.72 17.22 -17.80
C VAL A 229 -6.62 16.27 -16.99
N LEU A 230 -7.13 16.74 -15.85
CA LEU A 230 -7.96 15.93 -14.96
C LEU A 230 -9.39 15.77 -15.45
N GLN A 231 -9.91 16.78 -16.13
CA GLN A 231 -11.24 16.78 -16.75
C GLN A 231 -11.20 16.23 -18.18
N SER A 232 -10.02 16.09 -18.77
CA SER A 232 -9.87 15.45 -20.07
C SER A 232 -10.45 14.04 -20.00
N PRO A 233 -11.37 13.68 -20.91
CA PRO A 233 -11.83 12.31 -21.02
C PRO A 233 -10.59 11.43 -21.21
N GLN A 234 -10.32 10.57 -20.25
CA GLN A 234 -9.34 9.51 -20.44
C GLN A 234 -9.94 8.60 -21.49
N ASP A 235 -9.38 8.60 -22.69
CA ASP A 235 -9.81 7.71 -23.76
C ASP A 235 -9.60 6.27 -23.27
N PRO A 236 -10.66 5.50 -22.95
CA PRO A 236 -10.51 4.15 -22.44
C PRO A 236 -9.74 3.25 -23.42
N ASP A 237 -9.84 3.55 -24.72
CA ASP A 237 -9.18 2.79 -25.78
C ASP A 237 -7.67 3.07 -25.85
N SER A 238 -7.22 4.25 -25.38
CA SER A 238 -5.80 4.63 -25.40
C SER A 238 -4.92 3.69 -24.56
N MET A 239 -5.46 3.19 -23.44
CA MET A 239 -4.79 2.26 -22.54
C MET A 239 -5.16 0.80 -22.79
N ALA A 240 -6.27 0.52 -23.48
CA ALA A 240 -6.71 -0.83 -23.84
C ALA A 240 -5.70 -1.58 -24.72
N LYS A 241 -4.78 -0.87 -25.38
CA LYS A 241 -3.65 -1.45 -26.13
C LYS A 241 -2.63 -2.17 -25.24
N TYR A 242 -2.58 -1.87 -23.95
CA TYR A 242 -1.71 -2.54 -22.98
C TYR A 242 -2.47 -3.61 -22.23
N LYS A 243 -1.83 -4.76 -22.01
CA LYS A 243 -2.39 -5.80 -21.14
C LYS A 243 -2.37 -5.31 -19.69
N SER A 244 -3.42 -5.69 -18.98
CA SER A 244 -3.63 -5.36 -17.58
C SER A 244 -3.53 -6.60 -16.71
N THR A 245 -3.21 -6.39 -15.45
CA THR A 245 -3.25 -7.41 -14.40
C THR A 245 -3.60 -6.72 -13.08
N VAL A 246 -3.65 -7.47 -11.97
CA VAL A 246 -3.83 -6.91 -10.63
C VAL A 246 -2.65 -6.01 -10.26
N LEU A 247 -2.95 -4.77 -9.93
CA LEU A 247 -2.08 -3.74 -9.38
C LEU A 247 -2.30 -3.63 -7.87
N HIS A 248 -1.26 -3.26 -7.12
CA HIS A 248 -1.37 -2.92 -5.70
C HIS A 248 -2.09 -1.58 -5.50
N GLY A 249 -1.75 -0.56 -6.30
CA GLY A 249 -2.45 0.72 -6.32
C GLY A 249 -2.19 1.69 -5.16
N ASP A 250 -1.36 1.32 -4.17
CA ASP A 250 -0.93 2.18 -3.06
C ASP A 250 0.52 1.84 -2.68
N LEU A 251 1.47 2.33 -3.46
CA LEU A 251 2.88 1.95 -3.39
C LEU A 251 3.75 3.04 -2.78
N TRP A 252 3.34 3.63 -1.66
CA TRP A 252 4.21 4.47 -0.83
C TRP A 252 5.07 3.64 0.13
N SER A 253 6.17 4.21 0.63
CA SER A 253 7.26 3.48 1.31
C SER A 253 6.85 2.68 2.54
N ASN A 254 5.73 3.01 3.19
CA ASN A 254 5.23 2.27 4.36
C ASN A 254 4.51 0.98 4.00
N ASN A 255 4.11 0.78 2.74
CA ASN A 255 3.55 -0.49 2.27
C ASN A 255 4.65 -1.47 1.83
N PHE A 256 5.92 -1.08 1.98
CA PHE A 256 7.08 -1.95 1.88
C PHE A 256 7.70 -2.16 3.26
N MET A 257 7.85 -3.42 3.66
CA MET A 257 8.68 -3.79 4.80
C MET A 257 9.98 -4.41 4.30
N PHE A 258 11.12 -3.96 4.83
CA PHE A 258 12.45 -4.39 4.39
C PHE A 258 13.17 -5.21 5.44
N GLN A 259 13.89 -6.24 4.99
CA GLN A 259 14.86 -6.97 5.81
C GLN A 259 16.29 -6.48 5.49
N TYR A 260 17.16 -6.46 6.51
CA TYR A 260 18.51 -5.91 6.38
C TYR A 260 19.58 -6.92 6.79
N LYS A 261 20.70 -6.92 6.05
CA LYS A 261 21.95 -7.58 6.44
C LYS A 261 23.06 -6.54 6.43
N ASN A 262 23.72 -6.32 7.57
CA ASN A 262 24.75 -5.27 7.72
C ASN A 262 24.27 -3.88 7.26
N ASN A 263 23.04 -3.51 7.63
CA ASN A 263 22.35 -2.27 7.22
C ASN A 263 22.10 -2.09 5.70
N VAL A 264 22.26 -3.15 4.90
CA VAL A 264 21.89 -3.16 3.48
C VAL A 264 20.55 -3.88 3.32
N PRO A 265 19.56 -3.32 2.60
CA PRO A 265 18.30 -4.02 2.34
C PRO A 265 18.56 -5.25 1.47
N VAL A 266 18.02 -6.40 1.86
CA VAL A 266 18.23 -7.68 1.17
C VAL A 266 16.93 -8.35 0.72
N SER A 267 15.81 -7.95 1.30
CA SER A 267 14.48 -8.47 0.95
C SER A 267 13.41 -7.44 1.26
N SER A 268 12.25 -7.55 0.60
CA SER A 268 11.07 -6.74 0.85
C SER A 268 9.81 -7.59 0.78
N ILE A 269 8.80 -7.22 1.56
CA ILE A 269 7.43 -7.75 1.53
C ILE A 269 6.47 -6.57 1.35
N LEU A 270 5.46 -6.77 0.51
CA LEU A 270 4.33 -5.87 0.30
C LEU A 270 3.25 -6.15 1.34
N ILE A 271 2.67 -5.08 1.88
CA ILE A 271 1.56 -5.12 2.82
C ILE A 271 0.47 -4.15 2.38
N ASP A 272 -0.74 -4.35 2.90
CA ASP A 272 -1.90 -3.47 2.69
C ASP A 272 -2.51 -3.49 1.27
N TYR A 273 -3.17 -4.60 0.93
CA TYR A 273 -3.79 -4.83 -0.38
C TYR A 273 -5.19 -4.16 -0.52
N GLN A 274 -5.49 -3.12 0.26
CA GLN A 274 -6.81 -2.47 0.30
C GLN A 274 -7.16 -1.71 -0.98
N THR A 275 -6.16 -1.27 -1.73
CA THR A 275 -6.32 -0.43 -2.91
C THR A 275 -6.15 -1.17 -4.22
N ILE A 276 -6.11 -2.51 -4.20
CA ILE A 276 -5.90 -3.29 -5.41
C ILE A 276 -6.90 -2.89 -6.50
N LYS A 277 -6.42 -2.88 -7.73
CA LYS A 277 -7.16 -2.50 -8.93
C LYS A 277 -6.61 -3.24 -10.13
N TYR A 278 -7.29 -3.16 -11.26
CA TYR A 278 -6.85 -3.79 -12.50
C TYR A 278 -6.31 -2.74 -13.46
N GLY A 279 -5.15 -2.99 -14.07
CA GLY A 279 -4.55 -2.04 -15.00
C GLY A 279 -3.15 -2.45 -15.49
N PRO A 280 -2.54 -1.63 -16.35
CA PRO A 280 -1.18 -1.88 -16.83
C PRO A 280 -0.16 -1.73 -15.71
N ILE A 281 0.79 -2.66 -15.62
CA ILE A 281 1.85 -2.69 -14.59
C ILE A 281 2.69 -1.40 -14.52
N ALA A 282 2.73 -0.63 -15.61
CA ALA A 282 3.43 0.65 -15.68
C ALA A 282 2.87 1.68 -14.69
N LEU A 283 1.57 1.63 -14.34
CA LEU A 283 0.97 2.54 -13.36
C LEU A 283 1.61 2.38 -11.99
N ASP A 284 1.68 1.15 -11.51
CA ASP A 284 2.27 0.82 -10.20
C ASP A 284 3.75 1.14 -10.16
N VAL A 285 4.51 0.78 -11.21
CA VAL A 285 5.95 1.03 -11.26
C VAL A 285 6.26 2.53 -11.30
N THR A 286 5.55 3.28 -12.13
CA THR A 286 5.77 4.72 -12.27
C THR A 286 5.36 5.45 -11.00
N GLN A 287 4.20 5.12 -10.43
CA GLN A 287 3.76 5.70 -9.15
C GLN A 287 4.75 5.37 -8.03
N MET A 288 5.22 4.12 -7.92
CA MET A 288 6.20 3.72 -6.91
C MET A 288 7.48 4.56 -6.99
N ILE A 289 8.05 4.76 -8.18
CA ILE A 289 9.29 5.53 -8.32
C ILE A 289 9.05 7.04 -8.05
N LEU A 290 7.93 7.59 -8.52
CA LEU A 290 7.61 9.01 -8.31
C LEU A 290 7.29 9.33 -6.84
N THR A 291 6.57 8.45 -6.15
CA THR A 291 6.21 8.63 -4.73
C THR A 291 7.41 8.38 -3.81
N ASN A 292 8.35 7.50 -4.15
CA ASN A 292 9.33 7.06 -3.14
C ASN A 292 10.76 7.57 -3.33
N VAL A 293 11.06 8.30 -4.41
CA VAL A 293 12.43 8.69 -4.74
C VAL A 293 12.55 10.20 -4.70
N ARG A 294 13.72 10.76 -4.38
CA ARG A 294 13.93 12.22 -4.50
C ARG A 294 14.15 12.62 -5.96
N LEU A 295 13.76 13.84 -6.34
CA LEU A 295 13.86 14.32 -7.72
C LEU A 295 15.28 14.20 -8.29
N ASN A 296 16.29 14.57 -7.50
CA ASN A 296 17.69 14.50 -7.89
C ASN A 296 18.19 13.06 -8.15
N VAL A 297 17.66 12.07 -7.42
CA VAL A 297 17.98 10.66 -7.64
C VAL A 297 17.27 10.14 -8.89
N ARG A 298 15.99 10.50 -9.09
CA ARG A 298 15.26 10.14 -10.32
C ARG A 298 15.92 10.71 -11.57
N ALA A 299 16.40 11.94 -11.52
CA ALA A 299 17.08 12.58 -12.65
C ALA A 299 18.28 11.78 -13.20
N VAL A 300 18.89 10.92 -12.36
CA VAL A 300 20.02 10.07 -12.75
C VAL A 300 19.60 8.61 -12.96
N HIS A 301 18.70 8.09 -12.14
CA HIS A 301 18.44 6.64 -12.04
C HIS A 301 17.06 6.19 -12.54
N TYR A 302 16.21 7.10 -13.04
CA TYR A 302 14.84 6.73 -13.42
C TYR A 302 14.77 5.60 -14.46
N GLU A 303 15.50 5.73 -15.57
CA GLU A 303 15.56 4.70 -16.61
C GLU A 303 16.20 3.40 -16.09
N GLU A 304 17.22 3.50 -15.24
CA GLU A 304 17.85 2.34 -14.61
C GLU A 304 16.85 1.56 -13.76
N LEU A 305 16.01 2.25 -12.99
CA LEU A 305 14.99 1.63 -12.15
C LEU A 305 13.88 0.97 -12.96
N LEU A 306 13.40 1.62 -14.04
CA LEU A 306 12.45 1.02 -14.97
C LEU A 306 13.01 -0.24 -15.64
N SER A 307 14.26 -0.16 -16.11
CA SER A 307 14.97 -1.30 -16.70
C SER A 307 15.11 -2.42 -15.70
N PHE A 308 15.57 -2.13 -14.48
CA PHE A 308 15.72 -3.10 -13.41
C PHE A 308 14.40 -3.82 -13.11
N TYR A 309 13.30 -3.08 -12.96
CA TYR A 309 11.97 -3.66 -12.74
C TYR A 309 11.59 -4.63 -13.87
N TYR A 310 11.76 -4.21 -15.13
CA TYR A 310 11.36 -5.05 -16.26
C TYR A 310 12.14 -6.36 -16.32
N HIS A 311 13.45 -6.34 -16.08
CA HIS A 311 14.25 -7.56 -16.01
C HIS A 311 13.77 -8.48 -14.88
N GLN A 312 13.52 -7.94 -13.69
CA GLN A 312 12.98 -8.74 -12.58
C GLN A 312 11.59 -9.31 -12.89
N PHE A 313 10.76 -8.60 -13.66
CA PHE A 313 9.45 -9.07 -14.09
C PHE A 313 9.57 -10.21 -15.10
N VAL A 314 10.51 -10.10 -16.06
CA VAL A 314 10.82 -11.19 -17.00
C VAL A 314 11.26 -12.44 -16.25
N ASP A 315 12.23 -12.33 -15.35
CA ASP A 315 12.73 -13.46 -14.54
C ASP A 315 11.58 -14.10 -13.75
N ALA A 316 10.74 -13.29 -13.09
CA ALA A 316 9.61 -13.78 -12.30
C ALA A 316 8.51 -14.43 -13.17
N CYS A 317 8.28 -13.94 -14.38
CA CYS A 317 7.37 -14.60 -15.33
C CYS A 317 7.91 -15.98 -15.76
N GLU A 318 9.21 -16.08 -16.05
CA GLU A 318 9.86 -17.33 -16.43
C GLU A 318 9.80 -18.38 -15.30
N GLU A 319 10.03 -17.95 -14.05
CA GLU A 319 9.86 -18.78 -12.85
C GLU A 319 8.44 -19.35 -12.71
N ASN A 320 7.43 -18.64 -13.23
CA ASN A 320 6.03 -19.07 -13.25
C ASN A 320 5.60 -19.71 -14.59
N GLY A 321 6.54 -20.00 -15.50
CA GLY A 321 6.27 -20.66 -16.77
C GLY A 321 5.56 -19.77 -17.82
N ILE A 322 5.73 -18.46 -17.75
CA ILE A 322 5.11 -17.48 -18.65
C ILE A 322 6.19 -16.74 -19.41
N GLN A 323 5.96 -16.49 -20.70
CA GLN A 323 6.80 -15.59 -21.46
C GLN A 323 6.33 -14.16 -21.23
N ALA A 324 7.14 -13.33 -20.58
CA ALA A 324 6.81 -11.93 -20.32
C ALA A 324 6.48 -11.15 -21.61
N LEU A 325 7.09 -11.52 -22.74
CA LEU A 325 6.79 -10.95 -24.06
C LEU A 325 5.36 -11.23 -24.54
N ASP A 326 4.71 -12.30 -24.08
CA ASP A 326 3.28 -12.52 -24.32
C ASP A 326 2.45 -11.46 -23.59
N PHE A 327 2.95 -10.92 -22.47
CA PHE A 327 2.26 -9.91 -21.68
C PHE A 327 2.58 -8.49 -22.19
N ILE A 328 3.85 -8.09 -22.17
CA ILE A 328 4.30 -6.76 -22.60
C ILE A 328 5.79 -6.76 -23.01
N SER A 329 6.13 -6.13 -24.13
CA SER A 329 7.52 -5.93 -24.55
C SER A 329 8.21 -4.82 -23.74
N TYR A 330 9.54 -4.81 -23.68
CA TYR A 330 10.26 -3.74 -22.96
C TYR A 330 9.96 -2.35 -23.55
N LYS A 331 9.88 -2.28 -24.88
CA LYS A 331 9.54 -1.05 -25.59
C LYS A 331 8.14 -0.56 -25.22
N ASP A 332 7.15 -1.45 -25.24
CA ASP A 332 5.77 -1.11 -24.92
C ASP A 332 5.62 -0.76 -23.43
N PHE A 333 6.37 -1.41 -22.55
CA PHE A 333 6.44 -1.07 -21.14
C PHE A 333 6.98 0.35 -20.92
N LEU A 334 8.10 0.72 -21.55
CA LEU A 334 8.65 2.08 -21.44
C LEU A 334 7.69 3.13 -22.02
N GLN A 335 7.08 2.84 -23.16
CA GLN A 335 6.06 3.68 -23.78
C GLN A 335 4.89 3.90 -22.81
N CYS A 336 4.38 2.82 -22.19
CA CYS A 336 3.30 2.87 -21.21
C CYS A 336 3.69 3.71 -19.99
N CYS A 337 4.91 3.53 -19.46
CA CYS A 337 5.44 4.32 -18.35
C CYS A 337 5.47 5.83 -18.66
N GLU A 338 5.80 6.23 -19.89
CA GLU A 338 5.78 7.64 -20.28
C GLU A 338 4.34 8.16 -20.41
N GLU A 339 3.43 7.37 -21.01
CA GLU A 339 2.02 7.74 -21.16
C GLU A 339 1.29 7.93 -19.80
N VAL A 340 1.62 7.12 -18.79
CA VAL A 340 1.00 7.23 -17.45
C VAL A 340 1.74 8.18 -16.51
N LYS A 341 2.86 8.79 -16.92
CA LYS A 341 3.75 9.55 -16.05
C LYS A 341 3.09 10.75 -15.39
N ILE A 342 2.30 11.51 -16.14
CA ILE A 342 1.60 12.70 -15.62
C ILE A 342 0.55 12.27 -14.58
N ILE A 343 -0.26 11.24 -14.87
CA ILE A 343 -1.30 10.80 -13.93
C ILE A 343 -0.68 10.17 -12.67
N SER A 344 0.41 9.41 -12.81
CA SER A 344 1.19 8.89 -11.68
C SER A 344 1.85 10.00 -10.87
N LYS A 345 2.30 11.09 -11.52
CA LYS A 345 2.84 12.25 -10.81
C LYS A 345 1.77 12.96 -10.00
N ILE A 346 0.59 13.18 -10.58
CA ILE A 346 -0.56 13.77 -9.86
C ILE A 346 -0.92 12.92 -8.64
N ALA A 347 -0.99 11.59 -8.79
CA ALA A 347 -1.23 10.68 -7.67
C ALA A 347 -0.13 10.79 -6.61
N SER A 348 1.15 10.84 -7.00
CA SER A 348 2.27 11.03 -6.07
C SER A 348 2.18 12.35 -5.30
N VAL A 349 1.83 13.46 -5.95
CA VAL A 349 1.66 14.77 -5.28
C VAL A 349 0.47 14.72 -4.31
N ALA A 350 -0.62 14.05 -4.70
CA ALA A 350 -1.78 13.82 -3.84
C ALA A 350 -1.41 12.99 -2.60
N ASP A 351 -0.67 11.90 -2.77
CA ASP A 351 -0.19 11.03 -1.69
C ASP A 351 0.72 11.80 -0.73
N HIS A 352 1.71 12.54 -1.24
CA HIS A 352 2.62 13.33 -0.40
C HIS A 352 1.93 14.46 0.34
N SER A 353 0.95 15.11 -0.29
CA SER A 353 0.20 16.20 0.34
C SER A 353 -0.50 15.78 1.62
N THR A 354 -0.79 14.49 1.79
CA THR A 354 -1.50 13.93 2.96
C THR A 354 -0.61 13.06 3.85
N THR A 355 0.22 12.19 3.28
CA THR A 355 0.95 11.15 4.04
C THR A 355 2.19 11.67 4.76
N LEU A 356 2.73 12.81 4.30
CA LEU A 356 3.91 13.48 4.87
C LEU A 356 3.56 14.57 5.88
N LEU A 357 2.28 14.90 6.05
CA LEU A 357 1.90 15.87 7.05
C LEU A 357 2.23 15.34 8.46
N ILE A 358 2.90 16.16 9.26
CA ILE A 358 3.34 15.83 10.62
C ILE A 358 3.11 17.07 11.48
N GLY A 359 2.43 16.91 12.63
CA GLY A 359 2.22 17.98 13.60
C GLY A 359 1.18 17.61 14.66
N ASP A 360 1.14 18.37 15.76
CA ASP A 360 0.11 18.22 16.80
C ASP A 360 -1.28 18.58 16.28
N ASP A 361 -1.38 19.49 15.30
CA ASP A 361 -2.65 19.88 14.68
C ASP A 361 -3.31 18.74 13.91
N ILE A 362 -2.52 17.83 13.33
CA ILE A 362 -3.13 16.63 12.74
C ILE A 362 -3.72 15.77 13.84
N ARG A 363 -3.03 15.58 14.97
CA ARG A 363 -3.63 14.81 16.07
C ARG A 363 -4.98 15.39 16.44
N GLU A 364 -5.12 16.71 16.54
CA GLU A 364 -6.41 17.36 16.79
C GLU A 364 -7.44 17.09 15.68
N ILE A 365 -7.05 17.20 14.40
CA ILE A 365 -7.91 16.88 13.25
C ILE A 365 -8.48 15.46 13.33
N LEU A 366 -7.69 14.50 13.83
CA LEU A 366 -8.08 13.10 13.92
C LEU A 366 -8.98 12.76 15.12
N MET A 367 -9.15 13.68 16.06
CA MET A 367 -9.88 13.42 17.32
C MET A 367 -11.38 13.71 17.21
N SER A 368 -11.85 14.35 16.14
CA SER A 368 -13.27 14.63 15.91
C SER A 368 -13.71 14.21 14.50
N ASP A 369 -14.89 13.60 14.41
CA ASP A 369 -15.53 13.28 13.13
C ASP A 369 -15.72 14.54 12.26
N GLU A 370 -15.99 15.70 12.87
CA GLU A 370 -16.20 16.96 12.13
C GLU A 370 -14.91 17.47 11.48
N THR A 371 -13.83 17.57 12.26
CA THR A 371 -12.53 18.03 11.75
C THR A 371 -11.93 17.05 10.76
N LEU A 372 -12.12 15.75 11.00
CA LEU A 372 -11.65 14.72 10.09
C LEU A 372 -12.44 14.71 8.78
N ARG A 373 -13.77 14.93 8.83
CA ARG A 373 -14.59 15.10 7.63
C ARG A 373 -14.14 16.31 6.83
N LYS A 374 -13.96 17.46 7.49
CA LYS A 374 -13.47 18.67 6.85
C LYS A 374 -12.15 18.39 6.12
N PHE A 375 -11.20 17.78 6.83
CA PHE A 375 -9.88 17.45 6.29
C PHE A 375 -9.92 16.43 5.13
N LEU A 376 -10.69 15.35 5.24
CA LEU A 376 -10.66 14.28 4.23
C LEU A 376 -11.56 14.54 3.02
N LEU A 377 -12.69 15.21 3.20
CA LEU A 377 -13.75 15.28 2.19
C LEU A 377 -14.09 16.70 1.74
N GLU A 378 -13.76 17.73 2.52
CA GLU A 378 -14.19 19.10 2.24
C GLU A 378 -13.03 19.98 1.81
N ASP A 379 -12.13 20.36 2.72
CA ASP A 379 -10.98 21.23 2.46
C ASP A 379 -9.87 20.99 3.50
N ARG A 380 -8.65 20.75 3.00
CA ARG A 380 -7.44 20.54 3.81
C ARG A 380 -6.32 21.55 3.52
N SER A 381 -6.64 22.62 2.78
CA SER A 381 -5.66 23.62 2.35
C SER A 381 -4.95 24.27 3.54
N GLU A 382 -5.68 24.59 4.62
CA GLU A 382 -5.13 25.19 5.84
C GLU A 382 -4.03 24.32 6.47
N SER A 383 -4.28 23.03 6.65
CA SER A 383 -3.32 22.07 7.23
C SER A 383 -2.09 21.88 6.35
N MET A 384 -2.28 21.87 5.02
CA MET A 384 -1.19 21.79 4.05
C MET A 384 -0.34 23.05 4.06
N LEU A 385 -0.95 24.24 4.06
CA LEU A 385 -0.28 25.53 4.11
C LEU A 385 0.53 25.70 5.41
N GLN A 386 -0.03 25.27 6.53
CA GLN A 386 0.68 25.30 7.81
C GLN A 386 1.89 24.36 7.79
N SER A 387 1.70 23.11 7.38
CA SER A 387 2.80 22.13 7.28
C SER A 387 3.90 22.60 6.32
N PHE A 388 3.52 23.24 5.21
CA PHE A 388 4.47 23.83 4.26
C PHE A 388 5.32 24.95 4.88
N LYS A 389 4.77 25.72 5.83
CA LYS A 389 5.51 26.79 6.52
C LYS A 389 6.37 26.28 7.67
N GLU A 390 5.93 25.24 8.36
CA GLU A 390 6.49 24.82 9.65
C GLU A 390 7.36 23.56 9.55
N ASN A 391 7.21 22.76 8.51
CA ASN A 391 7.93 21.50 8.32
C ASN A 391 8.84 21.56 7.08
N GLU A 392 10.14 21.70 7.32
CA GLU A 392 11.18 21.82 6.29
C GLU A 392 11.13 20.67 5.28
N MET A 393 11.03 19.42 5.76
CA MET A 393 10.95 18.25 4.88
C MET A 393 9.69 18.26 4.02
N TYR A 394 8.53 18.61 4.59
CA TYR A 394 7.28 18.71 3.83
C TYR A 394 7.38 19.81 2.76
N CYS A 395 7.91 20.97 3.13
CA CYS A 395 8.16 22.08 2.21
C CYS A 395 9.06 21.67 1.04
N GLU A 396 10.19 21.02 1.33
CA GLU A 396 11.14 20.56 0.31
C GLU A 396 10.52 19.54 -0.65
N ILE A 397 9.83 18.52 -0.13
CA ILE A 397 9.22 17.47 -0.97
C ILE A 397 8.08 18.05 -1.81
N MET A 398 7.17 18.82 -1.20
CA MET A 398 6.06 19.41 -1.94
C MET A 398 6.52 20.42 -2.99
N THR A 399 7.60 21.17 -2.72
CA THR A 399 8.20 22.09 -3.70
C THR A 399 8.77 21.31 -4.89
N GLU A 400 9.51 20.22 -4.65
CA GLU A 400 10.00 19.35 -5.73
C GLU A 400 8.85 18.78 -6.56
N ASP A 401 7.82 18.25 -5.89
CA ASP A 401 6.71 17.58 -6.54
C ASP A 401 5.90 18.51 -7.43
N LEU A 402 5.51 19.66 -6.90
CA LEU A 402 4.72 20.65 -7.63
C LEU A 402 5.53 21.30 -8.76
N THR A 403 6.84 21.46 -8.58
CA THR A 403 7.74 21.95 -9.64
C THR A 403 7.89 20.94 -10.76
N GLU A 404 8.11 19.66 -10.44
CA GLU A 404 8.22 18.59 -11.43
C GLU A 404 6.89 18.38 -12.18
N LEU A 405 5.76 18.39 -11.46
CA LEU A 405 4.44 18.30 -12.09
C LEU A 405 4.18 19.45 -13.05
N ARG A 406 4.53 20.69 -12.67
CA ARG A 406 4.46 21.85 -13.58
C ARG A 406 5.27 21.58 -14.84
N ASN A 407 6.53 21.20 -14.69
CA ASN A 407 7.40 20.97 -15.84
C ASN A 407 6.82 19.91 -16.78
N LEU A 408 6.28 18.80 -16.25
CA LEU A 408 5.64 17.76 -17.05
C LEU A 408 4.40 18.25 -17.81
N LEU A 409 3.56 19.08 -17.19
CA LEU A 409 2.34 19.61 -17.82
C LEU A 409 2.63 20.59 -18.96
N PHE A 410 3.77 21.28 -18.92
CA PHE A 410 4.15 22.30 -19.89
C PHE A 410 5.31 21.90 -20.81
N SER A 411 5.85 20.69 -20.65
CA SER A 411 6.84 20.09 -21.55
C SER A 411 6.22 19.30 -22.72
N ALA A 412 4.89 19.12 -22.70
CA ALA A 412 4.13 18.30 -23.65
C ALA A 412 3.78 19.05 -24.94
#